data_AF-A0A7C5WQV1-F1
#
_entry.id   AF-A0A7C5WQV1-F1
#
_cell.length_a   1.000
_cell.length_b   1.000
_cell.length_c   1.000
_cell.angle_alpha   90.00
_cell.angle_beta   90.00
_cell.angle_gamma   90.00
#
_symmetry.space_group_name_H-M   'P 1'
#
loop_
_entity.id
_entity.type
_entity.pdbx_description
1 polymer ?
#
loop_
_entity_poly.entity_id
_entity_poly.type
_entity_poly.pdbx_seq_one_letter_code
_entity_poly.pdbx_strand_id
1 'polypeptide(L)'
;TLALMDEAIHGLVFTNLVDFDAKYGHRRNPQGYAEALVEFDRALPAFLEKLGPEDYLFIVSDHGNDPTYRGTDHTREYAMLLVAGPGMAGRDLGTRETFADLGATWARLLETRWEGPGDSVI
;
A
#
# COMPACT_ATOMS: atom_id res chain seq x y z
N THR A 1 -12.66 -5.39 -0.80
CA THR A 1 -12.26 -3.97 -0.92
C THR A 1 -13.12 -3.22 -1.92
N LEU A 2 -13.13 -3.57 -3.21
CA LEU A 2 -13.99 -2.90 -4.20
C LEU A 2 -15.48 -2.84 -3.79
N ALA A 3 -16.03 -3.93 -3.27
CA ALA A 3 -17.41 -3.94 -2.76
C ALA A 3 -17.64 -2.98 -1.58
N LEU A 4 -16.63 -2.81 -0.70
CA LEU A 4 -16.72 -1.83 0.41
C LEU A 4 -16.64 -0.39 -0.11
N MET A 5 -15.94 -0.15 -1.22
CA MET A 5 -15.88 1.18 -1.84
C MET A 5 -17.23 1.58 -2.49
N ASP A 6 -18.13 0.63 -2.71
CA ASP A 6 -19.51 0.93 -3.15
C ASP A 6 -20.42 1.32 -1.98
N GLU A 7 -19.96 1.17 -0.74
CA GLU A 7 -20.66 1.60 0.46
C GLU A 7 -20.26 3.03 0.85
N ALA A 8 -21.17 3.77 1.49
CA ALA A 8 -20.86 5.09 2.04
C ALA A 8 -20.02 4.94 3.32
N ILE A 9 -18.71 4.79 3.16
CA ILE A 9 -17.77 4.66 4.29
C ILE A 9 -17.16 6.02 4.62
N HIS A 10 -17.23 6.39 5.90
CA HIS A 10 -16.41 7.45 6.48
C HIS A 10 -15.38 6.80 7.41
N GLY A 11 -14.18 6.56 6.89
CA GLY A 11 -13.15 5.85 7.65
C GLY A 11 -12.02 5.29 6.79
N LEU A 12 -11.40 4.22 7.30
CA LEU A 12 -10.28 3.54 6.66
C LEU A 12 -10.67 2.12 6.24
N VAL A 13 -10.52 1.80 4.96
CA VAL A 13 -10.54 0.42 4.47
C VAL A 13 -9.10 -0.07 4.35
N PHE A 14 -8.66 -0.89 5.29
CA PHE A 14 -7.30 -1.46 5.28
C PHE A 14 -7.31 -2.90 4.78
N THR A 15 -6.68 -3.15 3.64
CA THR A 15 -6.61 -4.48 3.00
C THR A 15 -5.16 -4.96 2.93
N ASN A 16 -4.92 -6.23 3.27
CA ASN A 16 -3.64 -6.90 3.03
C ASN A 16 -3.77 -7.92 1.89
N LEU A 17 -2.90 -7.83 0.88
CA LEU A 17 -2.82 -8.79 -0.24
C LEU A 17 -1.72 -9.81 0.03
N VAL A 18 -2.04 -10.82 0.83
CA VAL A 18 -1.05 -11.73 1.44
C VAL A 18 -0.36 -12.70 0.47
N ASP A 19 -0.92 -12.92 -0.72
CA ASP A 19 -0.44 -13.96 -1.64
C ASP A 19 1.01 -13.73 -2.12
N PHE A 20 1.40 -12.47 -2.30
CA PHE A 20 2.78 -12.07 -2.64
C PHE A 20 3.80 -12.72 -1.68
N ASP A 21 3.53 -12.66 -0.39
CA ASP A 21 4.38 -13.22 0.65
C ASP A 21 4.21 -14.75 0.79
N ALA A 22 2.99 -15.19 1.05
CA ALA A 22 2.70 -16.57 1.47
C ALA A 22 2.81 -17.61 0.34
N LYS A 23 2.46 -17.22 -0.89
CA LYS A 23 2.46 -18.13 -2.05
C LYS A 23 3.70 -18.00 -2.91
N TYR A 24 4.33 -16.82 -2.96
CA TYR A 24 5.40 -16.56 -3.93
C TYR A 24 6.75 -16.20 -3.31
N GLY A 25 6.78 -15.27 -2.35
CA GLY A 25 8.01 -14.82 -1.68
C GLY A 25 8.68 -15.95 -0.88
N HIS A 26 8.00 -16.47 0.14
CA HIS A 26 8.53 -17.56 0.98
C HIS A 26 8.86 -18.85 0.20
N ARG A 27 8.22 -19.04 -0.97
CA ARG A 27 8.42 -20.21 -1.84
C ARG A 27 9.48 -20.00 -2.92
N ARG A 28 10.11 -18.81 -2.96
CA ARG A 28 11.11 -18.43 -3.96
C ARG A 28 10.64 -18.74 -5.38
N ASN A 29 9.45 -18.24 -5.71
CA ASN A 29 8.83 -18.41 -7.03
C ASN A 29 8.71 -17.07 -7.76
N PRO A 30 9.75 -16.63 -8.48
CA PRO A 30 9.74 -15.35 -9.19
C PRO A 30 8.64 -15.25 -10.25
N GLN A 31 8.38 -16.36 -10.96
CA GLN A 31 7.36 -16.39 -12.02
C GLN A 31 5.97 -16.14 -11.45
N GLY A 32 5.60 -16.86 -10.39
CA GLY A 32 4.30 -16.68 -9.74
C GLY A 32 4.16 -15.31 -9.07
N TYR A 33 5.25 -14.77 -8.51
CA TYR A 33 5.25 -13.40 -7.97
C TYR A 33 4.97 -12.37 -9.06
N ALA A 34 5.65 -12.48 -10.21
CA ALA A 34 5.44 -11.59 -11.35
C ALA A 34 4.01 -11.69 -11.92
N GLU A 35 3.46 -12.89 -12.02
CA GLU A 35 2.07 -13.10 -12.44
C GLU A 35 1.07 -12.45 -11.49
N ALA A 36 1.27 -12.58 -10.17
CA ALA A 36 0.44 -11.93 -9.17
C ALA A 36 0.53 -10.39 -9.24
N LEU A 37 1.71 -9.83 -9.53
CA LEU A 37 1.88 -8.38 -9.73
C LEU A 37 1.08 -7.90 -10.95
N VAL A 38 1.11 -8.64 -12.05
CA VAL A 38 0.31 -8.35 -13.25
C VAL A 38 -1.20 -8.46 -12.97
N GLU A 39 -1.62 -9.44 -12.16
CA GLU A 39 -3.02 -9.57 -11.75
C GLU A 39 -3.48 -8.37 -10.90
N PHE A 40 -2.67 -7.94 -9.94
CA PHE A 40 -2.96 -6.74 -9.15
C PHE A 40 -3.01 -5.48 -10.01
N ASP A 41 -2.04 -5.30 -10.91
CA ASP A 41 -2.01 -4.17 -11.85
C ASP A 41 -3.29 -4.08 -12.70
N ARG A 42 -3.79 -5.22 -13.20
CA ARG A 42 -5.06 -5.28 -13.94
C ARG A 42 -6.28 -4.88 -13.11
N ALA A 43 -6.23 -5.05 -11.78
CA ALA A 43 -7.31 -4.63 -10.89
C ALA A 43 -7.23 -3.14 -10.53
N LEU A 44 -6.05 -2.52 -10.62
CA LEU A 44 -5.81 -1.14 -10.19
C LEU A 44 -6.76 -0.09 -10.81
N PRO A 45 -7.08 -0.13 -12.13
CA PRO A 45 -8.04 0.81 -12.72
C PRO A 45 -9.39 0.84 -12.00
N ALA A 46 -9.91 -0.31 -11.56
CA ALA A 46 -11.20 -0.40 -10.88
C ALA A 46 -11.19 0.30 -9.51
N PHE A 47 -10.03 0.37 -8.83
CA PHE A 47 -9.90 1.16 -7.60
C PHE A 47 -9.90 2.66 -7.93
N LEU A 48 -9.11 3.07 -8.92
CA LEU A 48 -8.98 4.48 -9.32
C LEU A 48 -10.30 5.08 -9.80
N GLU A 49 -11.09 4.32 -10.57
CA GLU A 49 -12.41 4.75 -11.05
C GLU A 49 -13.44 4.94 -9.94
N LYS A 50 -13.26 4.28 -8.79
CA LYS A 50 -14.17 4.35 -7.65
C LYS A 50 -13.79 5.41 -6.62
N LEU A 51 -12.63 6.05 -6.73
CA LEU A 51 -12.23 7.11 -5.81
C LEU A 51 -13.13 8.34 -5.99
N GLY A 52 -13.75 8.78 -4.89
CA GLY A 52 -14.42 10.06 -4.80
C GLY A 52 -13.45 11.24 -4.73
N PRO A 53 -13.97 12.48 -4.79
CA PRO A 53 -13.16 13.69 -4.80
C PRO A 53 -12.40 13.98 -3.50
N GLU A 54 -12.71 13.27 -2.41
CA GLU A 54 -12.05 13.41 -1.10
C GLU A 54 -11.28 12.13 -0.71
N ASP A 55 -11.30 11.10 -1.55
CA ASP A 55 -10.76 9.79 -1.23
C ASP A 55 -9.28 9.66 -1.59
N TYR A 56 -8.55 8.91 -0.78
CA TYR A 56 -7.16 8.56 -1.05
C TYR A 56 -6.98 7.05 -1.14
N LEU A 57 -6.19 6.62 -2.11
CA LEU A 57 -5.64 5.27 -2.22
C LEU A 57 -4.15 5.29 -1.87
N PHE A 58 -3.78 4.55 -0.84
CA PHE A 58 -2.38 4.30 -0.49
C PHE A 58 -2.05 2.84 -0.81
N ILE A 59 -0.98 2.61 -1.58
CA ILE A 59 -0.44 1.28 -1.86
C ILE A 59 0.94 1.22 -1.22
N VAL A 60 1.10 0.30 -0.26
CA VAL A 60 2.32 0.16 0.55
C VAL A 60 2.67 -1.31 0.73
N SER A 61 3.96 -1.61 0.75
CA SER A 61 4.48 -2.90 1.23
C SER A 61 5.01 -2.76 2.66
N ASP A 62 4.94 -3.81 3.47
CA ASP A 62 5.40 -3.81 4.86
C ASP A 62 6.83 -4.34 5.02
N HIS A 63 7.34 -5.12 4.07
CA HIS A 63 8.73 -5.55 4.00
C HIS A 63 9.08 -6.06 2.58
N GLY A 64 10.32 -6.51 2.39
CA GLY A 64 10.73 -7.27 1.21
C GLY A 64 10.51 -8.77 1.41
N ASN A 65 10.31 -9.49 0.30
CA ASN A 65 10.43 -10.94 0.28
C ASN A 65 10.91 -11.40 -1.11
N ASP A 66 12.15 -11.07 -1.44
CA ASP A 66 12.76 -11.32 -2.75
C ASP A 66 12.66 -12.81 -3.13
N PRO A 67 11.90 -13.18 -4.19
CA PRO A 67 11.67 -14.56 -4.58
C PRO A 67 12.90 -15.22 -5.22
N THR A 68 13.99 -14.47 -5.46
CA THR A 68 15.27 -14.99 -5.95
C THR A 68 16.32 -15.12 -4.84
N TYR A 69 16.00 -14.65 -3.63
CA TYR A 69 16.92 -14.70 -2.50
C TYR A 69 17.10 -16.13 -1.97
N ARG A 70 18.19 -16.36 -1.26
CA ARG A 70 18.44 -17.65 -0.59
C ARG A 70 17.57 -17.81 0.66
N GLY A 71 17.41 -19.05 1.13
CA GLY A 71 16.57 -19.36 2.30
C GLY A 71 15.09 -19.08 2.04
N THR A 72 14.30 -18.96 3.10
CA THR A 72 12.84 -18.80 3.00
C THR A 72 12.31 -17.64 3.84
N ASP A 73 13.15 -16.82 4.46
CA ASP A 73 12.71 -15.71 5.32
C ASP A 73 12.57 -14.40 4.53
N HIS A 74 11.97 -13.38 5.15
CA HIS A 74 11.84 -12.04 4.58
C HIS A 74 13.19 -11.37 4.32
N THR A 75 13.17 -10.35 3.47
CA THR A 75 14.33 -9.51 3.15
C THR A 75 14.12 -8.09 3.68
N ARG A 76 15.18 -7.48 4.21
CA ARG A 76 15.14 -6.10 4.70
C ARG A 76 15.34 -5.12 3.55
N GLU A 77 14.24 -4.67 2.97
CA GLU A 77 14.20 -3.76 1.83
C GLU A 77 13.43 -2.47 2.16
N TYR A 78 13.63 -1.44 1.34
CA TYR A 78 12.72 -0.29 1.34
C TYR A 78 11.34 -0.74 0.88
N ALA A 79 10.30 -0.26 1.57
CA ALA A 79 8.93 -0.46 1.13
C ALA A 79 8.59 0.43 -0.07
N MET A 80 7.66 -0.06 -0.88
CA MET A 80 6.97 0.76 -1.87
C MET A 80 5.96 1.68 -1.18
N LEU A 81 5.82 2.91 -1.65
CA LEU A 81 4.73 3.83 -1.29
C LEU A 81 4.22 4.53 -2.55
N LEU A 82 2.96 4.30 -2.89
CA LEU A 82 2.24 5.03 -3.94
C LEU A 82 0.97 5.64 -3.34
N VAL A 83 0.65 6.86 -3.75
CA VAL A 83 -0.52 7.60 -3.27
C VAL A 83 -1.27 8.19 -4.46
N ALA A 84 -2.57 7.93 -4.53
CA ALA A 84 -3.50 8.58 -5.45
C ALA A 84 -4.59 9.26 -4.65
N GLY A 85 -4.99 10.48 -5.05
CA GLY A 85 -6.01 11.25 -4.35
C GLY A 85 -5.87 12.75 -4.59
N PRO A 86 -6.65 13.58 -3.88
CA PRO A 86 -6.65 15.03 -4.02
C PRO A 86 -5.26 15.64 -3.85
N GLY A 87 -4.88 16.54 -4.77
CA GLY A 87 -3.59 17.23 -4.73
C GLY A 87 -2.37 16.36 -5.04
N MET A 88 -2.53 15.05 -5.32
CA MET A 88 -1.43 14.14 -5.65
C MET A 88 -1.07 14.18 -7.15
N ALA A 89 -0.68 15.36 -7.64
CA ALA A 89 -0.34 15.59 -9.06
C ALA A 89 1.04 15.01 -9.47
N GLY A 90 1.28 13.73 -9.21
CA GLY A 90 2.51 13.03 -9.61
C GLY A 90 3.78 13.56 -8.93
N ARG A 91 3.68 14.01 -7.68
CA ARG A 91 4.81 14.50 -6.90
C ARG A 91 5.65 13.36 -6.33
N ASP A 92 6.95 13.60 -6.22
CA ASP A 92 7.84 12.75 -5.42
C ASP A 92 7.57 13.00 -3.91
N LEU A 93 7.33 11.93 -3.16
CA LEU A 93 7.15 11.96 -1.69
C LEU A 93 8.47 11.83 -0.93
N GLY A 94 9.56 11.61 -1.66
CA GLY A 94 10.88 11.32 -1.12
C GLY A 94 10.96 9.95 -0.47
N THR A 95 12.15 9.57 -0.05
CA THR A 95 12.32 8.42 0.85
C THR A 95 11.78 8.79 2.23
N ARG A 96 10.96 7.90 2.80
CA ARG A 96 10.37 8.08 4.13
C ARG A 96 11.25 7.42 5.17
N GLU A 97 11.47 8.11 6.29
CA GLU A 97 12.32 7.60 7.38
C GLU A 97 11.62 6.48 8.18
N THR A 98 10.28 6.42 8.12
CA THR A 98 9.49 5.46 8.88
C THR A 98 8.15 5.16 8.22
N PHE A 99 7.64 3.94 8.39
CA PHE A 99 6.27 3.59 7.99
C PHE A 99 5.21 4.33 8.81
N ALA A 100 5.60 4.85 9.97
CA ALA A 100 4.73 5.61 10.85
C ALA A 100 4.18 6.90 10.20
N ASP A 101 4.81 7.38 9.12
CA ASP A 101 4.30 8.48 8.29
C ASP A 101 2.89 8.19 7.74
N LEU A 102 2.56 6.93 7.45
CA LEU A 102 1.19 6.55 7.06
C LEU A 102 0.22 6.63 8.25
N GLY A 103 0.67 6.30 9.46
CA GLY A 103 -0.11 6.49 10.68
C GLY A 103 -0.43 7.96 10.93
N ALA A 104 0.58 8.83 10.81
CA ALA A 104 0.42 10.28 10.89
C ALA A 104 -0.56 10.81 9.82
N THR A 105 -0.46 10.29 8.60
CA THR A 105 -1.33 10.66 7.48
C THR A 105 -2.79 10.26 7.71
N TRP A 106 -3.05 9.02 8.13
CA TRP A 106 -4.41 8.57 8.44
C TRP A 106 -4.99 9.29 9.66
N ALA A 107 -4.17 9.58 10.67
CA ALA A 107 -4.62 10.36 11.81
C ALA A 107 -5.05 11.77 11.41
N ARG A 108 -4.29 12.43 10.52
CA ARG A 108 -4.64 13.72 9.92
C ARG A 108 -5.95 13.64 9.12
N LEU A 109 -6.11 12.65 8.24
CA LEU A 109 -7.30 12.48 7.39
C LEU A 109 -8.57 12.19 8.19
N LEU A 110 -8.45 11.44 9.28
CA LEU A 110 -9.56 11.06 10.15
C LEU A 110 -9.78 12.03 11.32
N GLU A 111 -9.04 13.14 11.34
CA GLU A 111 -9.09 14.17 12.39
C GLU A 111 -8.89 13.60 13.82
N THR A 112 -7.96 12.64 13.95
CA THR A 112 -7.61 12.00 15.22
C THR A 112 -6.25 12.47 15.73
N ARG A 113 -5.99 12.27 17.02
CA ARG A 113 -4.71 12.64 17.66
C ARG A 113 -3.60 11.66 17.25
N TRP A 114 -2.45 12.19 16.82
CA TRP A 114 -1.22 11.45 16.58
C TRP A 114 -0.11 11.93 17.52
N GLU A 115 0.48 11.00 18.26
CA GLU A 115 1.63 11.23 19.15
C GLU A 115 2.80 10.28 18.83
N GLY A 116 2.66 9.50 17.76
CA GLY A 116 3.68 8.57 17.29
C GLY A 116 4.79 9.27 16.51
N PRO A 117 5.83 8.51 16.10
CA PRO A 117 6.84 9.01 15.19
C PRO A 117 6.28 9.28 13.78
N GLY A 118 7.04 9.97 12.95
CA GLY A 118 6.70 10.20 11.55
C GLY A 118 5.79 11.39 11.29
N ASP A 119 5.78 11.82 10.04
CA ASP A 119 5.08 13.00 9.55
C ASP A 119 4.10 12.63 8.43
N SER A 120 2.97 13.33 8.34
CA SER A 120 2.00 13.16 7.25
C SER A 120 2.67 13.37 5.89
N VAL A 121 2.34 12.51 4.92
CA VAL A 121 2.86 12.60 3.54
C VAL A 121 1.99 13.46 2.61
N ILE A 122 0.83 13.91 3.10
CA ILE A 122 -0.10 14.83 2.44
C ILE A 122 -0.31 16.11 3.25
#